data_AF-A0A1G7MW91-F1
#
_entry.id   AF-A0A1G7MW91-F1
#
_cell.length_a   1.000
_cell.length_b   1.000
_cell.length_c   1.000
_cell.angle_alpha   90.00
_cell.angle_beta   90.00
_cell.angle_gamma   90.00
#
_symmetry.space_group_name_H-M   'P 1'
#
loop_
_entity.id
_entity.type
_entity.pdbx_description
1 polymer ?
#
loop_
_entity_poly.entity_id
_entity_poly.type
_entity_poly.pdbx_seq_one_letter_code
_entity_poly.pdbx_strand_id
1 'polypeptide(L)'
;MSRPTPPTYKTRNWPAYNQALKRRGSLTIWFDPAMKWKAAPTGKRGRQADYSDAAIQTCLTMKVLFGMALRQTTGFVESLLRLIGLDWAVPDFSTLSRRQKTLNVNIPCRGSDGPLHLLVDSTGIKVEGEGEWNARKHGGTKRRVWRKIHIGIDEKSLEIRAAEFTTSDVGDAPMLPELLDQIPPDQEIASVTADGAFDTRKCHDAIAARGAAAIIPPRKNAKPWKPDTAGAIARNDILRTSKRV
;
A
#
# COMPACT_ATOMS: atom_id res chain seq x y z
N MET A 1 7.72 33.60 32.44
CA MET A 1 8.77 32.57 32.24
C MET A 1 9.27 32.65 30.81
N SER A 2 10.56 32.87 30.63
CA SER A 2 11.23 33.03 29.32
C SER A 2 11.25 31.70 28.58
N ARG A 3 10.97 31.71 27.27
CA ARG A 3 11.02 30.51 26.42
C ARG A 3 12.45 29.93 26.43
N PRO A 4 12.66 28.63 26.69
CA PRO A 4 13.99 28.03 26.65
C PRO A 4 14.53 28.09 25.22
N THR A 5 15.84 28.38 25.09
CA THR A 5 16.52 28.47 23.81
C THR A 5 16.52 27.10 23.11
N PRO A 6 16.04 27.00 21.86
CA PRO A 6 16.00 25.72 21.16
C PRO A 6 17.40 25.12 21.05
N PRO A 7 17.59 23.83 21.33
CA PRO A 7 18.88 23.17 21.17
C PRO A 7 19.33 23.26 19.70
N THR A 8 20.53 23.80 19.47
CA THR A 8 21.16 23.86 18.15
C THR A 8 21.84 22.53 17.88
N TYR A 9 21.18 21.66 17.13
CA TYR A 9 21.75 20.37 16.73
C TYR A 9 22.77 20.58 15.59
N LYS A 10 24.06 20.40 15.86
CA LYS A 10 25.11 20.38 14.83
C LYS A 10 25.38 18.94 14.41
N THR A 11 24.98 18.59 13.18
CA THR A 11 25.21 17.28 12.57
C THR A 11 26.72 17.07 12.35
N ARG A 12 27.41 16.38 13.28
CA ARG A 12 28.86 16.13 13.22
C ARG A 12 29.28 15.06 12.21
N ASN A 13 28.33 14.31 11.65
CA ASN A 13 28.57 13.19 10.73
C ASN A 13 28.22 13.53 9.27
N TRP A 14 28.30 14.80 8.86
CA TRP A 14 27.92 15.26 7.52
C TRP A 14 28.50 14.41 6.36
N PRO A 15 29.78 13.98 6.36
CA PRO A 15 30.31 13.11 5.31
C PRO A 15 29.61 11.76 5.24
N ALA A 16 29.37 11.11 6.39
CA ALA A 16 28.68 9.83 6.47
C ALA A 16 27.19 9.96 6.08
N TYR A 17 26.53 11.03 6.52
CA TYR A 17 25.16 11.36 6.12
C TYR A 17 25.05 11.56 4.60
N ASN A 18 25.98 12.31 3.99
CA ASN A 18 26.00 12.51 2.55
C ASN A 18 26.26 11.21 1.78
N GLN A 19 27.16 10.35 2.27
CA GLN A 19 27.36 9.02 1.69
C GLN A 19 26.09 8.16 1.79
N ALA A 20 25.38 8.22 2.92
CA ALA A 20 24.09 7.54 3.05
C ALA A 20 23.05 8.08 2.06
N LEU A 21 22.98 9.40 1.84
CA LEU A 21 22.11 10.00 0.83
C LEU A 21 22.46 9.55 -0.60
N LYS A 22 23.75 9.49 -0.94
CA LYS A 22 24.21 8.94 -2.23
C LYS A 22 23.80 7.48 -2.40
N ARG A 23 24.00 6.66 -1.37
CA ARG A 23 23.61 5.24 -1.37
C ARG A 23 22.11 5.04 -1.54
N ARG A 24 21.26 5.96 -1.07
CA ARG A 24 19.80 5.91 -1.31
C ARG A 24 19.43 6.00 -2.80
N GLY A 25 20.25 6.67 -3.61
CA GLY A 25 20.08 6.72 -5.06
C GLY A 25 20.75 5.56 -5.81
N SER A 26 21.47 4.68 -5.10
CA SER A 26 22.13 3.52 -5.71
C SER A 26 21.09 2.50 -6.12
N LEU A 27 20.92 2.32 -7.43
CA LEU A 27 19.94 1.39 -7.95
C LEU A 27 20.45 -0.06 -7.84
N THR A 28 19.83 -0.84 -6.96
CA THR A 28 20.11 -2.29 -6.86
C THR A 28 18.86 -3.03 -7.35
N ILE A 29 18.81 -3.32 -8.65
CA ILE A 29 17.78 -4.18 -9.24
C ILE A 29 18.38 -5.56 -9.42
N TRP A 30 17.73 -6.56 -8.83
CA TRP A 30 18.04 -7.97 -9.05
C TRP A 30 16.85 -8.67 -9.69
N PHE A 31 17.10 -9.49 -10.70
CA PHE A 31 16.11 -10.40 -11.26
C PHE A 31 16.47 -11.81 -10.80
N ASP A 32 15.54 -12.50 -10.16
CA ASP A 32 15.71 -13.92 -9.86
C ASP A 32 15.70 -14.72 -11.17
N PRO A 33 16.79 -15.39 -11.57
CA PRO A 33 16.84 -16.16 -12.82
C PRO A 33 15.81 -17.30 -12.89
N ALA A 34 15.29 -17.76 -11.74
CA ALA A 34 14.23 -18.77 -11.68
C ALA A 34 12.82 -18.20 -11.94
N MET A 35 12.67 -16.88 -12.05
CA MET A 35 11.40 -16.22 -12.30
C MET A 35 10.79 -16.67 -13.62
N LYS A 36 9.50 -17.06 -13.58
CA LYS A 36 8.76 -17.45 -14.78
C LYS A 36 8.42 -16.22 -15.61
N TRP A 37 9.25 -15.92 -16.61
CA TRP A 37 9.04 -14.77 -17.49
C TRP A 37 7.97 -15.01 -18.57
N LYS A 38 7.97 -16.22 -19.16
CA LYS A 38 6.96 -16.63 -20.14
C LYS A 38 5.67 -17.09 -19.46
N ALA A 39 4.53 -16.84 -20.09
CA ALA A 39 3.26 -17.34 -19.57
C ALA A 39 3.15 -18.86 -19.74
N ALA A 40 2.47 -19.51 -18.80
CA ALA A 40 2.10 -20.92 -18.97
C ALA A 40 0.95 -21.03 -20.00
N PRO A 41 0.95 -22.07 -20.86
CA PRO A 41 -0.17 -22.32 -21.76
C PRO A 41 -1.47 -22.51 -20.99
N THR A 42 -2.54 -21.83 -21.41
CA THR A 42 -3.85 -21.92 -20.73
C THR A 42 -4.67 -23.15 -21.16
N GLY A 43 -4.28 -23.81 -22.26
CA GLY A 43 -5.02 -24.92 -22.88
C GLY A 43 -6.33 -24.51 -23.57
N LYS A 44 -6.72 -23.23 -23.52
CA LYS A 44 -7.96 -22.71 -24.12
C LYS A 44 -7.76 -22.36 -25.59
N ARG A 45 -8.81 -22.45 -26.41
CA ARG A 45 -8.81 -21.94 -27.79
C ARG A 45 -8.67 -20.42 -27.82
N GLY A 46 -7.81 -19.90 -28.69
CA GLY A 46 -7.54 -18.46 -28.86
C GLY A 46 -6.06 -18.09 -28.65
N ARG A 47 -5.74 -16.81 -28.83
CA ARG A 47 -4.36 -16.30 -28.65
C ARG A 47 -3.92 -16.47 -27.20
N GLN A 48 -2.81 -17.16 -26.99
CA GLN A 48 -2.20 -17.35 -25.67
C GLN A 48 -1.42 -16.09 -25.25
N ALA A 49 -1.26 -15.91 -23.94
CA ALA A 49 -0.36 -14.91 -23.42
C ALA A 49 1.09 -15.36 -23.61
N ASP A 50 1.93 -14.48 -24.16
CA ASP A 50 3.37 -14.77 -24.31
C ASP A 50 4.14 -14.55 -23.00
N TYR A 51 3.65 -13.63 -22.15
CA TYR A 51 4.29 -13.18 -20.91
C TYR A 51 3.44 -13.47 -19.67
N SER A 52 4.12 -13.87 -18.59
CA SER A 52 3.50 -14.09 -17.28
C SER A 52 3.04 -12.78 -16.64
N ASP A 53 2.12 -12.86 -15.67
CA ASP A 53 1.73 -11.68 -14.88
C ASP A 53 2.93 -11.07 -14.15
N ALA A 54 3.87 -11.90 -13.70
CA ALA A 54 5.06 -11.46 -13.00
C ALA A 54 5.99 -10.63 -13.91
N ALA A 55 6.15 -11.00 -15.18
CA ALA A 55 6.90 -10.22 -16.17
C ALA A 55 6.22 -8.86 -16.43
N ILE A 56 4.91 -8.86 -16.65
CA ILE A 56 4.13 -7.62 -16.86
C ILE A 56 4.23 -6.71 -15.63
N GLN A 57 4.00 -7.25 -14.43
CA GLN A 57 4.08 -6.50 -13.17
C GLN A 57 5.48 -5.89 -13.01
N THR A 58 6.54 -6.64 -13.30
CA THR A 58 7.92 -6.13 -13.22
C THR A 58 8.13 -4.92 -14.13
N CYS A 59 7.72 -5.01 -15.40
CA CYS A 59 7.81 -3.88 -16.33
C CYS A 59 7.00 -2.66 -15.84
N LEU A 60 5.75 -2.87 -15.41
CA LEU A 60 4.90 -1.79 -14.93
C LEU A 60 5.39 -1.17 -13.62
N THR A 61 6.01 -1.95 -12.74
CA THR A 61 6.66 -1.45 -11.53
C THR A 61 7.82 -0.53 -11.90
N MET A 62 8.70 -0.91 -12.84
CA MET A 62 9.77 -0.04 -13.32
C MET A 62 9.21 1.25 -13.94
N LYS A 63 8.14 1.14 -14.73
CA LYS A 63 7.45 2.31 -15.29
C LYS A 63 7.02 3.30 -14.19
N VAL A 64 6.38 2.80 -13.13
CA VAL A 64 5.84 3.64 -12.05
C VAL A 64 6.97 4.21 -11.19
N LEU A 65 7.92 3.39 -10.77
CA LEU A 65 9.02 3.81 -9.89
C LEU A 65 9.90 4.90 -10.52
N PHE A 66 10.14 4.82 -11.82
CA PHE A 66 10.99 5.78 -12.53
C PHE A 66 10.21 6.83 -13.32
N GLY A 67 8.87 6.86 -13.23
CA GLY A 67 8.04 7.84 -13.93
C GLY A 67 8.16 7.78 -15.47
N MET A 68 8.43 6.59 -16.03
CA MET A 68 8.70 6.42 -17.47
C MET A 68 7.43 6.26 -18.30
N ALA A 69 7.53 6.62 -19.59
CA ALA A 69 6.54 6.21 -20.59
C ALA A 69 6.69 4.71 -20.91
N LEU A 70 5.65 4.07 -21.45
CA LEU A 70 5.67 2.62 -21.75
C LEU A 70 6.79 2.23 -22.72
N ARG A 71 7.04 3.01 -23.77
CA ARG A 71 8.12 2.72 -24.74
C ARG A 71 9.51 2.86 -24.10
N GLN A 72 9.70 3.86 -23.25
CA GLN A 72 10.94 4.03 -22.48
C GLN A 72 11.13 2.86 -21.51
N THR A 73 10.05 2.40 -20.88
CA THR A 73 10.06 1.24 -19.97
C THR A 73 10.52 -0.02 -20.70
N THR A 74 10.02 -0.28 -21.92
CA THR A 74 10.45 -1.43 -22.73
C THR A 74 11.96 -1.41 -22.94
N GLY A 75 12.52 -0.29 -23.43
CA GLY A 75 13.97 -0.17 -23.65
C GLY A 75 14.80 -0.19 -22.36
N PHE A 76 14.28 0.37 -21.27
CA PHE A 76 14.95 0.34 -19.96
C PHE A 76 15.07 -1.08 -19.41
N VAL A 77 13.97 -1.85 -19.44
CA VAL A 77 13.97 -3.24 -18.98
C VAL A 77 14.85 -4.11 -19.86
N GLU A 78 14.84 -3.90 -21.19
CA GLU A 78 15.72 -4.61 -22.13
C GLU A 78 17.20 -4.37 -21.80
N SER A 79 17.57 -3.12 -21.51
CA SER A 79 18.93 -2.77 -21.10
C SER A 79 19.34 -3.45 -19.78
N LEU A 80 18.44 -3.48 -18.78
CA LEU A 80 18.70 -4.15 -17.50
C LEU A 80 18.90 -5.65 -17.65
N LEU A 81 18.04 -6.32 -18.44
CA LEU A 81 18.16 -7.77 -18.68
C LEU A 81 19.47 -8.10 -19.39
N ARG A 82 19.87 -7.28 -20.37
CA ARG A 82 21.17 -7.41 -21.05
C ARG A 82 22.35 -7.22 -20.09
N LEU A 83 22.28 -6.24 -19.19
CA LEU A 83 23.33 -5.97 -18.20
C LEU A 83 23.51 -7.13 -17.21
N ILE A 84 22.41 -7.80 -16.86
CA ILE A 84 22.38 -8.92 -15.90
C ILE A 84 22.66 -10.26 -16.60
N GLY A 85 22.66 -10.31 -17.94
CA GLY A 85 22.93 -11.51 -18.72
C GLY A 85 21.73 -12.45 -18.86
N LEU A 86 20.51 -11.92 -18.77
CA LEU A 86 19.28 -12.69 -18.92
C LEU A 86 18.72 -12.54 -20.34
N ASP A 87 18.58 -13.66 -21.06
CA ASP A 87 18.03 -13.70 -22.42
C ASP A 87 16.49 -13.77 -22.42
N TRP A 88 15.86 -12.78 -21.80
CA TRP A 88 14.40 -12.68 -21.74
C TRP A 88 13.90 -11.57 -22.65
N ALA A 89 12.96 -11.92 -23.54
CA ALA A 89 12.28 -10.94 -24.39
C ALA A 89 11.42 -9.99 -23.54
N VAL A 90 11.36 -8.70 -23.91
CA VAL A 90 10.57 -7.71 -23.17
C VAL A 90 9.20 -7.49 -23.85
N PRO A 91 8.09 -7.43 -23.09
CA PRO A 91 6.80 -7.08 -23.65
C PRO A 91 6.80 -5.69 -24.32
N ASP A 92 6.21 -5.60 -25.51
CA ASP A 92 6.04 -4.31 -26.19
C ASP A 92 5.05 -3.40 -25.45
N PHE A 93 5.08 -2.10 -25.77
CA PHE A 93 4.23 -1.10 -25.12
C PHE A 93 2.73 -1.37 -25.28
N SER A 94 2.30 -2.01 -26.36
CA SER A 94 0.88 -2.33 -26.61
C SER A 94 0.42 -3.48 -25.72
N THR A 95 1.29 -4.47 -25.52
CA THR A 95 1.09 -5.61 -24.64
C THR A 95 1.04 -5.14 -23.19
N LEU A 96 1.99 -4.30 -22.76
CA LEU A 96 1.98 -3.69 -21.43
C LEU A 96 0.70 -2.86 -21.19
N SER A 97 0.33 -2.00 -22.14
CA SER A 97 -0.87 -1.15 -22.04
C SER A 97 -2.16 -1.97 -21.89
N ARG A 98 -2.31 -3.05 -22.67
CA ARG A 98 -3.49 -3.92 -22.59
C ARG A 98 -3.51 -4.70 -21.27
N ARG A 99 -2.37 -5.30 -20.88
CA ARG A 99 -2.28 -6.11 -19.66
C ARG A 99 -2.40 -5.27 -18.39
N GLN A 100 -1.97 -4.00 -18.40
CA GLN A 100 -2.13 -3.10 -17.26
C GLN A 100 -3.60 -2.96 -16.82
N LYS A 101 -4.57 -3.10 -17.73
CA LYS A 101 -6.01 -2.98 -17.40
C LYS A 101 -6.57 -4.18 -16.65
N THR A 102 -5.94 -5.35 -16.79
CA THR A 102 -6.47 -6.63 -16.30
C THR A 102 -5.51 -7.34 -15.35
N LEU A 103 -4.32 -6.78 -15.12
CA LEU A 103 -3.34 -7.34 -14.23
C LEU A 103 -3.86 -7.24 -12.80
N ASN A 104 -4.06 -8.38 -12.16
CA ASN A 104 -4.27 -8.43 -10.72
C ASN A 104 -2.92 -8.22 -10.04
N VAL A 105 -2.75 -7.06 -9.41
CA VAL A 105 -1.52 -6.74 -8.68
C VAL A 105 -1.53 -7.54 -7.39
N ASN A 106 -0.59 -8.46 -7.26
CA ASN A 106 -0.32 -9.11 -5.99
C ASN A 106 0.75 -8.30 -5.25
N ILE A 107 0.49 -7.97 -3.98
CA ILE A 107 1.45 -7.36 -3.07
C ILE A 107 1.93 -8.48 -2.15
N PRO A 108 2.99 -9.22 -2.52
CA PRO A 108 3.47 -10.30 -1.69
C PRO A 108 4.00 -9.74 -0.37
N CYS A 109 3.53 -10.28 0.74
CA CYS A 109 4.16 -10.09 2.05
C CYS A 109 4.95 -11.35 2.41
N ARG A 110 6.02 -11.18 3.16
CA ARG A 110 6.73 -12.31 3.76
C ARG A 110 5.92 -12.78 4.96
N GLY A 111 5.96 -14.08 5.25
CA GLY A 111 5.34 -14.60 6.47
C GLY A 111 5.82 -13.82 7.70
N SER A 112 4.98 -13.71 8.72
CA SER A 112 5.40 -13.14 10.00
C SER A 112 5.81 -14.26 10.94
N ASP A 113 6.95 -14.09 11.63
CA ASP A 113 7.41 -15.04 12.67
C ASP A 113 6.62 -14.90 14.00
N GLY A 114 5.60 -14.04 14.04
CA GLY A 114 4.82 -13.77 15.24
C GLY A 114 3.56 -12.94 14.96
N PRO A 115 2.85 -12.53 16.02
CA PRO A 115 1.60 -11.79 15.88
C PRO A 115 1.84 -10.41 15.26
N LEU A 116 0.92 -10.00 14.39
CA LEU A 116 1.00 -8.71 13.70
C LEU A 116 0.58 -7.55 14.60
N HIS A 117 1.31 -6.43 14.44
CA HIS A 117 0.89 -5.13 14.97
C HIS A 117 0.49 -4.25 13.80
N LEU A 118 -0.80 -4.25 13.48
CA LEU A 118 -1.32 -3.64 12.26
C LEU A 118 -1.55 -2.13 12.45
N LEU A 119 -0.87 -1.31 11.66
CA LEU A 119 -1.11 0.11 11.52
C LEU A 119 -2.08 0.32 10.35
N VAL A 120 -3.22 0.96 10.60
CA VAL A 120 -4.23 1.22 9.57
C VAL A 120 -4.44 2.71 9.40
N ASP A 121 -4.31 3.16 8.15
CA ASP A 121 -4.60 4.53 7.75
C ASP A 121 -5.11 4.56 6.30
N SER A 122 -5.65 5.70 5.90
CA SER A 122 -6.09 5.94 4.54
C SER A 122 -5.53 7.26 3.99
N THR A 123 -5.33 7.33 2.69
CA THR A 123 -4.89 8.56 2.03
C THR A 123 -5.55 8.78 0.68
N GLY A 124 -5.77 10.05 0.35
CA GLY A 124 -6.35 10.46 -0.92
C GLY A 124 -5.29 10.48 -2.02
N ILE A 125 -5.51 9.72 -3.08
CA ILE A 125 -4.72 9.75 -4.31
C ILE A 125 -5.47 10.59 -5.35
N LYS A 126 -4.79 11.61 -5.87
CA LYS A 126 -5.26 12.35 -7.04
C LYS A 126 -5.08 11.47 -8.27
N VAL A 127 -6.18 11.13 -8.93
CA VAL A 127 -6.15 10.41 -10.21
C VAL A 127 -6.45 11.40 -11.32
N GLU A 128 -5.49 11.56 -12.23
CA GLU A 128 -5.73 12.35 -13.44
C GLU A 128 -6.61 11.54 -14.39
N GLY A 129 -7.69 12.18 -14.87
CA GLY A 129 -8.48 11.64 -15.98
C GLY A 129 -7.67 11.64 -17.28
N GLU A 130 -8.33 11.41 -18.42
CA GLU A 130 -7.72 11.57 -19.75
C GLU A 130 -6.88 12.85 -19.81
N GLY A 131 -5.56 12.69 -20.00
CA GLY A 131 -4.54 13.64 -19.53
C GLY A 131 -4.53 15.02 -20.18
N GLU A 132 -3.47 15.79 -19.88
CA GLU A 132 -3.26 17.15 -20.37
C GLU A 132 -3.41 17.28 -21.90
N TRP A 133 -3.06 16.24 -22.67
CA TRP A 133 -3.25 16.23 -24.12
C TRP A 133 -4.72 16.33 -24.53
N ASN A 134 -5.63 15.61 -23.86
CA ASN A 134 -7.05 15.66 -24.18
C ASN A 134 -7.65 17.02 -23.80
N ALA A 135 -7.30 17.53 -22.61
CA ALA A 135 -7.70 18.88 -22.17
C ALA A 135 -7.18 19.97 -23.13
N ARG A 136 -5.95 19.84 -23.62
CA ARG A 136 -5.31 20.79 -24.55
C ARG A 136 -5.83 20.69 -25.98
N LYS A 137 -6.32 19.52 -26.41
CA LYS A 137 -6.86 19.29 -27.76
C LYS A 137 -8.35 19.56 -27.88
N HIS A 138 -9.13 19.22 -26.86
CA HIS A 138 -10.59 19.26 -26.91
C HIS A 138 -11.21 20.28 -25.95
N GLY A 139 -10.39 21.08 -25.25
CA GLY A 139 -10.85 22.24 -24.47
C GLY A 139 -11.70 21.93 -23.23
N GLY A 140 -11.93 20.64 -22.93
CA GLY A 140 -12.73 20.22 -21.79
C GLY A 140 -11.91 20.18 -20.50
N THR A 141 -12.23 21.05 -19.54
CA THR A 141 -11.77 20.91 -18.15
C THR A 141 -12.57 19.79 -17.47
N LYS A 142 -12.07 18.54 -17.56
CA LYS A 142 -12.68 17.44 -16.79
C LYS A 142 -12.31 17.57 -15.30
N ARG A 143 -13.30 17.35 -14.43
CA ARG A 143 -13.19 17.44 -12.97
C ARG A 143 -12.17 16.43 -12.44
N ARG A 144 -11.24 16.89 -11.59
CA ARG A 144 -10.26 16.06 -10.88
C ARG A 144 -10.99 14.96 -10.11
N VAL A 145 -10.59 13.71 -10.31
CA VAL A 145 -11.14 12.56 -9.57
C VAL A 145 -10.16 12.19 -8.47
N TRP A 146 -10.65 12.16 -7.25
CA TRP A 146 -9.91 11.63 -6.11
C TRP A 146 -10.34 10.18 -5.88
N ARG A 147 -9.36 9.35 -5.56
CA ARG A 147 -9.55 7.99 -5.03
C ARG A 147 -8.93 7.94 -3.65
N LYS A 148 -9.35 6.99 -2.83
CA LYS A 148 -8.71 6.69 -1.56
C LYS A 148 -8.02 5.35 -1.65
N ILE A 149 -6.86 5.26 -1.02
CA ILE A 149 -6.21 4.00 -0.70
C ILE A 149 -6.28 3.84 0.82
N HIS A 150 -6.74 2.69 1.28
CA HIS A 150 -6.73 2.27 2.67
C HIS A 150 -5.68 1.19 2.80
N ILE A 151 -4.79 1.28 3.78
CA ILE A 151 -3.63 0.39 3.89
C ILE A 151 -3.52 -0.11 5.32
N GLY A 152 -3.32 -1.41 5.48
CA GLY A 152 -2.85 -2.05 6.71
C GLY A 152 -1.38 -2.43 6.57
N ILE A 153 -0.52 -1.93 7.45
CA ILE A 153 0.93 -2.16 7.44
C ILE A 153 1.33 -2.84 8.75
N ASP A 154 2.20 -3.83 8.70
CA ASP A 154 2.81 -4.37 9.92
C ASP A 154 3.87 -3.39 10.47
N GLU A 155 3.74 -3.00 11.74
CA GLU A 155 4.62 -2.04 12.40
C GLU A 155 6.09 -2.47 12.36
N LYS A 156 6.35 -3.78 12.51
CA LYS A 156 7.72 -4.31 12.61
C LYS A 156 8.39 -4.44 11.26
N SER A 157 7.74 -5.09 10.29
CA SER A 157 8.33 -5.33 8.97
C SER A 157 8.15 -4.15 8.00
N LEU A 158 7.21 -3.24 8.28
CA LEU A 158 6.73 -2.21 7.37
C LEU A 158 6.15 -2.76 6.05
N GLU A 159 5.83 -4.06 6.01
CA GLU A 159 5.19 -4.66 4.86
C GLU A 159 3.69 -4.33 4.85
N ILE A 160 3.19 -4.03 3.66
CA ILE A 160 1.75 -3.88 3.43
C ILE A 160 1.11 -5.27 3.56
N ARG A 161 0.19 -5.40 4.51
CA ARG A 161 -0.56 -6.63 4.80
C ARG A 161 -1.93 -6.65 4.14
N ALA A 162 -2.53 -5.49 3.97
CA ALA A 162 -3.82 -5.32 3.33
C ALA A 162 -3.87 -3.97 2.62
N ALA A 163 -4.60 -3.89 1.50
CA ALA A 163 -4.84 -2.63 0.82
C ALA A 163 -6.20 -2.66 0.11
N GLU A 164 -6.93 -1.55 0.19
CA GLU A 164 -8.19 -1.35 -0.54
C GLU A 164 -8.22 -0.01 -1.25
N PHE A 165 -8.87 0.02 -2.42
CA PHE A 165 -9.01 1.23 -3.23
C PHE A 165 -10.48 1.59 -3.41
N THR A 166 -10.86 2.77 -2.91
CA THR A 166 -12.25 3.21 -2.97
C THR A 166 -12.39 4.54 -3.70
N THR A 167 -13.64 4.88 -4.04
CA THR A 167 -14.02 6.23 -4.39
C THR A 167 -13.97 7.15 -3.16
N SER A 168 -13.97 8.46 -3.38
CA SER A 168 -13.77 9.45 -2.30
C SER A 168 -14.95 9.59 -1.33
N ASP A 169 -16.13 9.16 -1.75
CA ASP A 169 -17.36 9.17 -0.96
C ASP A 169 -17.42 8.04 0.09
N VAL A 170 -16.55 7.04 -0.03
CA VAL A 170 -16.41 5.99 0.98
C VAL A 170 -15.58 6.52 2.16
N GLY A 171 -16.15 6.44 3.36
CA GLY A 171 -15.44 6.74 4.61
C GLY A 171 -14.44 5.64 4.97
N ASP A 172 -13.56 5.91 5.94
CA ASP A 172 -12.42 5.03 6.21
C ASP A 172 -12.80 3.86 7.14
N ALA A 173 -13.59 4.14 8.18
CA ALA A 173 -14.04 3.14 9.14
C ALA A 173 -14.72 1.89 8.53
N PRO A 174 -15.61 2.00 7.52
CA PRO A 174 -16.18 0.84 6.85
C PRO A 174 -15.18 -0.12 6.20
N MET A 175 -13.96 0.33 5.88
CA MET A 175 -12.95 -0.48 5.20
C MET A 175 -12.09 -1.30 6.16
N LEU A 176 -12.12 -0.99 7.46
CA LEU A 176 -11.32 -1.74 8.43
C LEU A 176 -11.64 -3.25 8.45
N PRO A 177 -12.92 -3.69 8.47
CA PRO A 177 -13.23 -5.11 8.40
C PRO A 177 -12.72 -5.75 7.09
N GLU A 178 -12.88 -5.07 5.95
CA GLU A 178 -12.41 -5.58 4.65
C GLU A 178 -10.89 -5.76 4.64
N LEU A 179 -10.14 -4.82 5.23
CA LEU A 179 -8.69 -4.94 5.39
C LEU A 179 -8.29 -6.10 6.30
N LEU A 180 -9.04 -6.35 7.38
CA LEU A 180 -8.77 -7.48 8.29
C LEU A 180 -9.08 -8.83 7.64
N ASP A 181 -10.08 -8.91 6.77
CA ASP A 181 -10.46 -10.13 6.05
C ASP A 181 -9.42 -10.54 4.99
N GLN A 182 -8.59 -9.60 4.52
CA GLN A 182 -7.44 -9.92 3.65
C GLN A 182 -6.30 -10.63 4.41
N ILE A 183 -6.24 -10.50 5.73
CA ILE A 183 -5.21 -11.15 6.55
C ILE A 183 -5.62 -12.60 6.79
N PRO A 184 -4.74 -13.59 6.52
CA PRO A 184 -5.05 -15.00 6.73
C PRO A 184 -5.62 -15.27 8.13
N PRO A 185 -6.65 -16.13 8.25
CA PRO A 185 -7.34 -16.35 9.52
C PRO A 185 -6.42 -16.93 10.60
N ASP A 186 -5.44 -17.73 10.19
CA ASP A 186 -4.39 -18.35 11.00
C ASP A 186 -3.25 -17.40 11.40
N GLN A 187 -3.13 -16.25 10.72
CA GLN A 187 -2.20 -15.21 11.13
C GLN A 187 -2.76 -14.46 12.34
N GLU A 188 -2.08 -14.58 13.47
CA GLU A 188 -2.42 -13.88 14.70
C GLU A 188 -2.19 -12.37 14.54
N ILE A 189 -3.11 -11.57 15.10
CA ILE A 189 -3.02 -10.11 15.17
C ILE A 189 -3.02 -9.73 16.64
N ALA A 190 -1.92 -9.17 17.14
CA ALA A 190 -1.83 -8.71 18.53
C ALA A 190 -2.60 -7.40 18.71
N SER A 191 -2.44 -6.45 17.79
CA SER A 191 -3.08 -5.15 17.90
C SER A 191 -3.39 -4.52 16.55
N VAL A 192 -4.42 -3.67 16.53
CA VAL A 192 -4.79 -2.81 15.41
C VAL A 192 -4.78 -1.37 15.89
N THR A 193 -3.89 -0.57 15.32
CA THR A 193 -3.72 0.86 15.62
C THR A 193 -4.28 1.69 14.48
N ALA A 194 -5.19 2.60 14.80
CA ALA A 194 -5.79 3.51 13.81
C ALA A 194 -6.20 4.82 14.48
N ASP A 195 -6.51 5.84 13.68
CA ASP A 195 -6.96 7.13 14.20
C ASP A 195 -8.41 7.11 14.72
N GLY A 196 -8.86 8.22 15.31
CA GLY A 196 -10.21 8.33 15.88
C GLY A 196 -11.35 8.27 14.86
N ALA A 197 -11.08 8.32 13.55
CA ALA A 197 -12.10 8.09 12.52
C ALA A 197 -12.63 6.65 12.61
N PHE A 198 -11.77 5.70 12.99
CA PHE A 198 -12.07 4.28 13.17
C PHE A 198 -12.74 3.94 14.52
N ASP A 199 -13.00 4.92 15.40
CA ASP A 199 -13.76 4.71 16.66
C ASP A 199 -15.25 4.50 16.38
N THR A 200 -15.57 3.34 15.80
CA THR A 200 -16.93 2.89 15.50
C THR A 200 -17.15 1.49 16.03
N ARG A 201 -18.39 1.16 16.38
CA ARG A 201 -18.75 -0.17 16.90
C ARG A 201 -18.31 -1.29 15.95
N LYS A 202 -18.57 -1.16 14.64
CA LYS A 202 -18.19 -2.16 13.64
C LYS A 202 -16.68 -2.42 13.61
N CYS A 203 -15.87 -1.36 13.69
CA CYS A 203 -14.42 -1.50 13.74
C CYS A 203 -13.96 -2.27 14.97
N HIS A 204 -14.42 -1.86 16.16
CA HIS A 204 -14.06 -2.52 17.42
C HIS A 204 -14.54 -3.97 17.47
N ASP A 205 -15.72 -4.27 16.93
CA ASP A 205 -16.23 -5.63 16.85
C ASP A 205 -15.40 -6.50 15.89
N ALA A 206 -14.98 -5.96 14.75
CA ALA A 206 -14.11 -6.67 13.80
C ALA A 206 -12.72 -6.95 14.39
N ILE A 207 -12.12 -5.99 15.10
CA ILE A 207 -10.85 -6.18 15.80
C ILE A 207 -11.00 -7.25 16.89
N ALA A 208 -12.06 -7.18 17.68
CA ALA A 208 -12.33 -8.15 18.75
C ALA A 208 -12.60 -9.57 18.21
N ALA A 209 -13.24 -9.69 17.04
CA ALA A 209 -13.44 -10.99 16.38
C ALA A 209 -12.13 -11.66 15.96
N ARG A 210 -11.07 -10.87 15.71
CA ARG A 210 -9.71 -11.36 15.46
C ARG A 210 -8.90 -11.60 16.75
N GLY A 211 -9.50 -11.37 17.93
CA GLY A 211 -8.82 -11.48 19.22
C GLY A 211 -7.77 -10.39 19.48
N ALA A 212 -7.75 -9.33 18.67
CA ALA A 212 -6.73 -8.29 18.72
C ALA A 212 -7.10 -7.15 19.68
N ALA A 213 -6.09 -6.42 20.15
CA ALA A 213 -6.27 -5.18 20.91
C ALA A 213 -6.52 -3.99 19.97
N ALA A 214 -7.61 -3.24 20.19
CA ALA A 214 -7.89 -2.01 19.46
C ALA A 214 -7.15 -0.82 20.11
N ILE A 215 -6.16 -0.26 19.42
CA ILE A 215 -5.42 0.95 19.82
C ILE A 215 -5.97 2.12 19.00
N ILE A 216 -7.19 2.54 19.35
CA ILE A 216 -7.92 3.60 18.64
C ILE A 216 -8.34 4.66 19.67
N PRO A 217 -7.95 5.93 19.50
CA PRO A 217 -8.33 6.98 20.43
C PRO A 217 -9.85 7.24 20.36
N PRO A 218 -10.56 7.23 21.50
CA PRO A 218 -11.98 7.57 21.51
C PRO A 218 -12.23 8.99 21.01
N ARG A 219 -13.33 9.20 20.27
CA ARG A 219 -13.71 10.55 19.80
C ARG A 219 -13.93 11.53 20.95
N LYS A 220 -13.72 12.81 20.67
CA LYS A 220 -14.06 13.90 21.62
C LYS A 220 -15.53 13.77 22.03
N ASN A 221 -15.80 13.79 23.34
CA ASN A 221 -17.12 13.61 23.96
C ASN A 221 -17.73 12.19 23.82
N ALA A 222 -16.89 11.18 23.58
CA ALA A 222 -17.31 9.79 23.59
C ALA A 222 -18.09 9.43 24.88
N LYS A 223 -19.25 8.80 24.67
CA LYS A 223 -20.04 8.14 25.71
C LYS A 223 -19.82 6.63 25.67
N PRO A 224 -19.98 5.93 26.79
CA PRO A 224 -19.99 4.47 26.78
C PRO A 224 -21.07 3.93 25.84
N TRP A 225 -20.75 2.89 25.08
CA TRP A 225 -21.72 2.12 24.33
C TRP A 225 -22.40 1.08 25.21
N LYS A 226 -23.54 0.54 24.78
CA LYS A 226 -24.11 -0.66 25.39
C LYS A 226 -23.07 -1.80 25.36
N PRO A 227 -22.76 -2.47 26.47
CA PRO A 227 -21.70 -3.48 26.54
C PRO A 227 -22.22 -4.87 26.10
N ASP A 228 -22.77 -4.94 24.89
CA ASP A 228 -23.36 -6.16 24.31
C ASP A 228 -22.42 -6.89 23.33
N THR A 229 -21.26 -6.31 23.01
CA THR A 229 -20.21 -6.94 22.21
C THR A 229 -18.86 -6.82 22.89
N ALA A 230 -17.95 -7.76 22.62
CA ALA A 230 -16.58 -7.71 23.14
C ALA A 230 -15.86 -6.41 22.74
N GLY A 231 -16.04 -5.96 21.49
CA GLY A 231 -15.51 -4.69 21.00
C GLY A 231 -16.04 -3.49 21.78
N ALA A 232 -17.34 -3.45 22.08
CA ALA A 232 -17.93 -2.37 22.87
C ALA A 232 -17.44 -2.36 24.32
N ILE A 233 -17.26 -3.54 24.93
CA ILE A 233 -16.70 -3.68 26.28
C ILE A 233 -15.27 -3.13 26.31
N ALA A 234 -14.41 -3.63 25.42
CA ALA A 234 -13.00 -3.19 25.33
C ALA A 234 -12.88 -1.69 25.11
N ARG A 235 -13.65 -1.13 24.16
CA ARG A 235 -13.68 0.31 23.88
C ARG A 235 -14.15 1.14 25.08
N ASN A 236 -15.15 0.66 25.82
CA ASN A 236 -15.64 1.34 27.02
C ASN A 236 -14.57 1.40 28.13
N ASP A 237 -13.76 0.35 28.27
CA ASP A 237 -12.66 0.34 29.23
C ASP A 237 -11.55 1.30 28.84
N ILE A 238 -11.19 1.37 27.54
CA ILE A 238 -10.30 2.41 27.01
C ILE A 238 -10.85 3.80 27.35
N LEU A 239 -12.12 4.08 27.04
CA LEU A 239 -12.76 5.36 27.34
C LEU A 239 -12.71 5.73 28.84
N ARG A 240 -12.91 4.76 29.74
CA ARG A 240 -12.83 4.98 31.19
C ARG A 240 -11.42 5.36 31.63
N THR A 241 -10.40 4.68 31.08
CA THR A 241 -9.00 4.99 31.38
C THR A 241 -8.58 6.37 30.84
N SER A 242 -9.02 6.75 29.65
CA SER A 242 -8.67 8.04 29.04
C SER A 242 -9.31 9.25 29.72
N LYS A 243 -10.45 9.11 30.40
CA LYS A 243 -11.12 10.20 31.14
C LYS A 243 -10.48 10.51 32.51
N ARG A 244 -9.54 9.69 32.96
CA ARG A 244 -8.82 9.86 34.23
C ARG A 244 -7.54 10.67 34.09
N VAL A 245 -7.20 11.12 32.87
CA VAL A 245 -6.06 11.99 32.53
C VAL A 245 -6.60 13.36 32.15
#